data_AF-A0A7C4U4Q2-F1
#
_entry.id   AF-A0A7C4U4Q2-F1
#
_cell.length_a   1.000
_cell.length_b   1.000
_cell.length_c   1.000
_cell.angle_alpha   90.00
_cell.angle_beta   90.00
_cell.angle_gamma   90.00
#
_symmetry.space_group_name_H-M   'P 1'
#
loop_
_entity.id
_entity.type
_entity.pdbx_description
1 polymer ?
#
loop_
_entity_poly.entity_id
_entity_poly.type
_entity_poly.pdbx_seq_one_letter_code
_entity_poly.pdbx_strand_id
1 'polypeptide(L)'
;ILDKIDRQIVLDLGSTKSQLTDAVKSHPKRGRYVATHPMWGTEYSGPQAAVRGAFENKAVIICNADESDTDALEWVKHMYNKIGMHQLEMEAKAHDLHAAYVSHISHITSFALANTVLEKEKEENAIFELASAGFESTVRLAKSNPAMWVPIFMQNKENVLDVLKEHIAQLSRFKESIEKEDHEYLIRLIQNANKIRRIIK
;
A
#
# COMPACT_ATOMS: atom_id res chain seq x y z
N ILE A 1 13.12 -17.44 -12.89
CA ILE A 1 12.26 -17.26 -14.10
C ILE A 1 13.12 -16.77 -15.25
N LEU A 2 13.94 -15.73 -15.05
CA LEU A 2 14.80 -15.16 -16.09
C LEU A 2 15.76 -16.18 -16.72
N ASP A 3 16.25 -17.18 -15.97
CA ASP A 3 17.07 -18.26 -16.54
C ASP A 3 16.34 -19.13 -17.57
N LYS A 4 15.00 -19.16 -17.54
CA LYS A 4 14.16 -20.05 -18.35
C LYS A 4 13.63 -19.39 -19.63
N ILE A 5 13.91 -18.12 -19.85
CA ILE A 5 13.41 -17.35 -21.01
C ILE A 5 14.55 -17.05 -21.98
N ASP A 6 14.23 -16.84 -23.25
CA ASP A 6 15.16 -16.34 -24.27
C ASP A 6 14.88 -14.86 -24.52
N ARG A 7 13.68 -14.58 -25.06
CA ARG A 7 13.22 -13.25 -25.49
C ARG A 7 11.90 -12.80 -24.86
N GLN A 8 11.29 -13.65 -24.04
CA GLN A 8 10.03 -13.35 -23.36
C GLN A 8 10.20 -12.15 -22.42
N ILE A 9 9.10 -11.44 -22.19
CA ILE A 9 9.03 -10.34 -21.22
C ILE A 9 8.50 -10.91 -19.91
N VAL A 10 9.16 -10.57 -18.81
CA VAL A 10 8.69 -10.88 -17.45
C VAL A 10 8.30 -9.58 -16.80
N LEU A 11 7.06 -9.49 -16.31
CA LEU A 11 6.65 -8.43 -15.41
C LEU A 11 6.10 -9.03 -14.12
N ASP A 12 6.23 -8.29 -13.03
CA ASP A 12 5.62 -8.62 -11.75
C ASP A 12 4.52 -7.62 -11.39
N LEU A 13 3.68 -7.94 -10.42
CA LEU A 13 2.60 -7.08 -9.92
C LEU A 13 2.71 -6.82 -8.41
N GLY A 14 3.87 -7.09 -7.81
CA GLY A 14 4.06 -7.09 -6.36
C GLY A 14 3.92 -5.71 -5.71
N SER A 15 3.59 -5.66 -4.42
CA SER A 15 3.39 -4.40 -3.71
C SER A 15 4.67 -3.71 -3.23
N THR A 16 5.82 -4.38 -3.36
CA THR A 16 7.16 -3.85 -3.04
C THR A 16 8.12 -4.12 -4.19
N LYS A 17 9.07 -3.23 -4.44
CA LYS A 17 9.88 -3.23 -5.66
C LYS A 17 11.37 -3.37 -5.41
N SER A 18 11.93 -2.72 -4.39
CA SER A 18 13.39 -2.63 -4.20
C SER A 18 14.04 -4.01 -4.10
N GLN A 19 13.49 -4.90 -3.26
CA GLN A 19 14.05 -6.24 -3.09
C GLN A 19 14.00 -7.07 -4.38
N LEU A 20 12.91 -6.95 -5.16
CA LEU A 20 12.76 -7.69 -6.41
C LEU A 20 13.74 -7.16 -7.46
N THR A 21 13.85 -5.85 -7.63
CA THR A 21 14.78 -5.23 -8.59
C THR A 21 16.23 -5.52 -8.23
N ASP A 22 16.58 -5.48 -6.93
CA ASP A 22 17.93 -5.80 -6.46
C ASP A 22 18.29 -7.27 -6.73
N ALA A 23 17.34 -8.20 -6.53
CA ALA A 23 17.57 -9.63 -6.75
C ALA A 23 17.91 -9.98 -8.21
N VAL A 24 17.49 -9.15 -9.18
CA VAL A 24 17.73 -9.38 -10.61
C VAL A 24 18.73 -8.40 -11.23
N LYS A 25 19.26 -7.45 -10.45
CA LYS A 25 20.07 -6.32 -10.95
C LYS A 25 21.27 -6.75 -11.80
N SER A 26 21.98 -7.79 -11.37
CA SER A 26 23.17 -8.31 -12.08
C SER A 26 22.85 -9.46 -13.04
N HIS A 27 21.58 -9.78 -13.23
CA HIS A 27 21.19 -10.90 -14.10
C HIS A 27 21.45 -10.51 -15.57
N PRO A 28 22.07 -11.37 -16.41
CA PRO A 28 22.37 -11.04 -17.82
C PRO A 28 21.14 -10.66 -18.66
N LYS A 29 19.96 -11.12 -18.23
CA LYS A 29 18.65 -10.82 -18.82
C LYS A 29 17.82 -9.81 -18.01
N ARG A 30 18.46 -8.95 -17.21
CA ARG A 30 17.78 -7.89 -16.43
C ARG A 30 16.87 -7.02 -17.30
N GLY A 31 17.30 -6.72 -18.53
CA GLY A 31 16.50 -5.95 -19.50
C GLY A 31 15.15 -6.59 -19.87
N ARG A 32 14.99 -7.91 -19.70
CA ARG A 32 13.71 -8.61 -19.97
C ARG A 32 12.70 -8.51 -18.83
N TYR A 33 13.09 -7.91 -17.70
CA TYR A 33 12.24 -7.75 -16.54
C TYR A 33 11.72 -6.31 -16.44
N VAL A 34 10.41 -6.14 -16.45
CA VAL A 34 9.76 -4.84 -16.22
C VAL A 34 9.09 -4.90 -14.84
N ALA A 35 9.61 -4.14 -13.89
CA ALA A 35 9.09 -4.12 -12.52
C ALA A 35 7.85 -3.23 -12.45
N THR A 36 6.70 -3.77 -12.03
CA THR A 36 5.45 -3.00 -12.06
C THR A 36 4.60 -3.20 -10.82
N HIS A 37 3.75 -2.22 -10.50
CA HIS A 37 2.77 -2.32 -9.42
C HIS A 37 1.48 -1.60 -9.84
N PRO A 38 0.45 -2.35 -10.29
CA PRO A 38 -0.87 -1.78 -10.48
C PRO A 38 -1.51 -1.47 -9.12
N MET A 39 -1.85 -0.20 -8.88
CA MET A 39 -2.40 0.30 -7.61
C MET A 39 -3.90 0.02 -7.49
N TRP A 40 -4.26 -1.25 -7.48
CA TRP A 40 -5.61 -1.70 -7.22
C TRP A 40 -5.59 -2.97 -6.39
N GLY A 41 -6.48 -3.04 -5.41
CA GLY A 41 -6.67 -4.21 -4.58
C GLY A 41 -7.96 -4.10 -3.77
N THR A 42 -8.40 -5.24 -3.27
CA THR A 42 -9.49 -5.35 -2.30
C THR A 42 -9.01 -6.19 -1.11
N GLU A 43 -9.77 -6.20 -0.03
CA GLU A 43 -9.55 -7.09 1.11
C GLU A 43 -9.80 -8.57 0.75
N TYR A 44 -10.43 -8.85 -0.39
CA TYR A 44 -10.74 -10.19 -0.87
C TYR A 44 -9.60 -10.77 -1.71
N SER A 45 -9.41 -12.09 -1.62
CA SER A 45 -8.33 -12.83 -2.28
C SER A 45 -8.87 -13.97 -3.15
N GLY A 46 -8.06 -14.39 -4.13
CA GLY A 46 -8.35 -15.53 -5.01
C GLY A 46 -9.05 -15.15 -6.32
N PRO A 47 -9.09 -16.05 -7.31
CA PRO A 47 -9.62 -15.74 -8.65
C PRO A 47 -11.08 -15.31 -8.67
N GLN A 48 -11.88 -15.77 -7.70
CA GLN A 48 -13.30 -15.42 -7.56
C GLN A 48 -13.52 -13.95 -7.16
N ALA A 49 -12.52 -13.29 -6.58
CA ALA A 49 -12.56 -11.87 -6.24
C ALA A 49 -12.21 -10.94 -7.41
N ALA A 50 -11.97 -11.49 -8.61
CA ALA A 50 -11.62 -10.70 -9.79
C ALA A 50 -12.81 -9.82 -10.23
N VAL A 51 -12.54 -8.52 -10.41
CA VAL A 51 -13.54 -7.55 -10.85
C VAL A 51 -13.19 -7.06 -12.25
N ARG A 52 -14.14 -7.16 -13.19
CA ARG A 52 -13.96 -6.63 -14.55
C ARG A 52 -13.84 -5.10 -14.51
N GLY A 53 -12.85 -4.54 -15.20
CA GLY A 53 -12.60 -3.10 -15.22
C GLY A 53 -11.93 -2.55 -13.94
N ALA A 54 -11.53 -3.42 -13.00
CA ALA A 54 -10.87 -3.07 -11.74
C ALA A 54 -9.74 -2.04 -11.87
N PHE A 55 -8.92 -2.19 -12.90
CA PHE A 55 -7.70 -1.41 -13.10
C PHE A 55 -7.93 -0.14 -13.93
N GLU A 56 -9.10 0.06 -14.53
CA GLU A 56 -9.38 1.24 -15.34
C GLU A 56 -9.28 2.53 -14.51
N ASN A 57 -8.59 3.54 -15.04
CA ASN A 57 -8.30 4.82 -14.38
C ASN A 57 -7.50 4.69 -13.06
N LYS A 58 -6.96 3.50 -12.74
CA LYS A 58 -6.07 3.30 -11.60
C LYS A 58 -4.62 3.52 -12.03
N ALA A 59 -3.81 3.97 -11.08
CA ALA A 59 -2.39 4.13 -11.33
C ALA A 59 -1.72 2.76 -11.49
N VAL A 60 -0.72 2.68 -12.36
CA VAL A 60 0.29 1.62 -12.37
C VAL A 60 1.66 2.26 -12.32
N ILE A 61 2.50 1.79 -11.41
CA ILE A 61 3.87 2.26 -11.31
C ILE A 61 4.75 1.30 -12.08
N ILE A 62 5.62 1.83 -12.93
CA ILE A 62 6.72 1.12 -13.58
C ILE A 62 8.01 1.59 -12.91
N CYS A 63 8.76 0.66 -12.31
CA CYS A 63 9.97 0.98 -11.56
C CYS A 63 11.24 0.75 -12.37
N ASN A 64 12.20 1.66 -12.25
CA ASN A 64 13.52 1.59 -12.92
C ASN A 64 13.37 1.28 -14.42
N ALA A 65 12.56 2.08 -15.10
CA ALA A 65 12.16 1.82 -16.48
C ALA A 65 13.37 1.75 -17.45
N ASP A 66 14.41 2.53 -17.16
CA ASP A 66 15.68 2.60 -17.88
C ASP A 66 16.54 1.32 -17.75
N GLU A 67 16.30 0.48 -16.74
CA GLU A 67 16.95 -0.83 -16.59
C GLU A 67 16.28 -1.94 -17.43
N SER A 68 15.19 -1.63 -18.14
CA SER A 68 14.47 -2.56 -19.02
C SER A 68 14.84 -2.33 -20.49
N ASP A 69 14.85 -3.40 -21.29
CA ASP A 69 15.01 -3.28 -22.74
C ASP A 69 13.86 -2.47 -23.32
N THR A 70 14.14 -1.62 -24.32
CA THR A 70 13.16 -0.70 -24.90
C THR A 70 11.92 -1.43 -25.43
N ASP A 71 12.08 -2.57 -26.12
CA ASP A 71 10.97 -3.36 -26.65
C ASP A 71 10.10 -3.95 -25.53
N ALA A 72 10.72 -4.40 -24.43
CA ALA A 72 10.02 -4.96 -23.29
C ALA A 72 9.20 -3.87 -22.57
N LEU A 73 9.81 -2.71 -22.34
CA LEU A 73 9.16 -1.57 -21.69
C LEU A 73 7.99 -1.06 -22.53
N GLU A 74 8.18 -0.86 -23.83
CA GLU A 74 7.12 -0.38 -24.74
C GLU A 74 5.93 -1.33 -24.79
N TRP A 75 6.19 -2.64 -24.84
CA TRP A 75 5.13 -3.64 -24.83
C TRP A 75 4.30 -3.58 -23.54
N VAL A 76 4.96 -3.47 -22.38
CA VAL A 76 4.28 -3.39 -21.07
C VAL A 76 3.51 -2.08 -20.93
N LYS A 77 4.09 -0.94 -21.36
CA LYS A 77 3.39 0.35 -21.42
C LYS A 77 2.16 0.28 -22.33
N HIS A 78 2.27 -0.39 -23.48
CA HIS A 78 1.14 -0.58 -24.39
C HIS A 78 0.03 -1.43 -23.76
N MET A 79 0.39 -2.52 -23.09
CA MET A 79 -0.55 -3.38 -22.37
C MET A 79 -1.34 -2.58 -21.32
N TYR A 80 -0.68 -1.80 -20.47
CA TYR A 80 -1.36 -0.99 -19.45
C TYR A 80 -2.22 0.12 -20.05
N ASN A 81 -1.81 0.71 -21.17
CA ASN A 81 -2.64 1.67 -21.91
C ASN A 81 -3.92 1.01 -22.42
N LYS A 82 -3.85 -0.23 -22.94
CA LYS A 82 -5.04 -0.99 -23.37
C LYS A 82 -5.98 -1.36 -22.22
N ILE A 83 -5.44 -1.55 -21.01
CA ILE A 83 -6.23 -1.75 -19.79
C ILE A 83 -6.86 -0.44 -19.30
N GLY A 84 -6.38 0.73 -19.76
CA GLY A 84 -6.86 2.04 -19.33
C GLY A 84 -6.25 2.51 -18.01
N MET A 85 -5.05 2.03 -17.67
CA MET A 85 -4.34 2.45 -16.46
C MET A 85 -3.57 3.76 -16.67
N HIS A 86 -3.47 4.56 -15.62
CA HIS A 86 -2.61 5.74 -15.58
C HIS A 86 -1.18 5.35 -15.21
N GLN A 87 -0.23 5.51 -16.13
CA GLN A 87 1.14 5.05 -15.95
C GLN A 87 1.99 6.11 -15.27
N LEU A 88 2.72 5.69 -14.23
CA LEU A 88 3.71 6.50 -13.52
C LEU A 88 5.05 5.78 -13.53
N GLU A 89 6.14 6.53 -13.63
CA GLU A 89 7.51 5.99 -13.59
C GLU A 89 8.28 6.60 -12.43
N MET A 90 8.98 5.76 -11.68
CA MET A 90 9.83 6.19 -10.56
C MET A 90 10.86 5.11 -10.21
N GLU A 91 11.82 5.46 -9.35
CA GLU A 91 12.76 4.48 -8.79
C GLU A 91 12.05 3.53 -7.82
N ALA A 92 12.48 2.26 -7.78
CA ALA A 92 11.94 1.23 -6.89
C ALA A 92 11.99 1.64 -5.41
N LYS A 93 13.06 2.34 -5.00
CA LYS A 93 13.21 2.89 -3.64
C LYS A 93 12.17 3.98 -3.34
N ALA A 94 11.92 4.87 -4.29
CA ALA A 94 10.92 5.92 -4.15
C ALA A 94 9.50 5.32 -4.10
N HIS A 95 9.24 4.32 -4.95
CA HIS A 95 8.00 3.54 -4.90
C HIS A 95 7.75 2.96 -3.52
N ASP A 96 8.72 2.24 -2.95
CA ASP A 96 8.53 1.56 -1.66
C ASP A 96 8.32 2.56 -0.51
N LEU A 97 9.02 3.70 -0.53
CA LEU A 97 8.77 4.79 0.41
C LEU A 97 7.35 5.32 0.29
N HIS A 98 6.89 5.64 -0.93
CA HIS A 98 5.54 6.16 -1.15
C HIS A 98 4.48 5.13 -0.76
N ALA A 99 4.66 3.86 -1.13
CA ALA A 99 3.76 2.76 -0.77
C ALA A 99 3.65 2.60 0.76
N ALA A 100 4.73 2.82 1.51
CA ALA A 100 4.69 2.81 2.97
C ALA A 100 3.72 3.88 3.52
N TYR A 101 3.80 5.11 3.00
CA TYR A 101 2.95 6.24 3.42
C TYR A 101 1.50 6.15 2.94
N VAL A 102 1.26 5.66 1.72
CA VAL A 102 -0.09 5.71 1.12
C VAL A 102 -0.87 4.40 1.23
N SER A 103 -0.20 3.29 1.58
CA SER A 103 -0.82 1.96 1.65
C SER A 103 -0.45 1.20 2.92
N HIS A 104 0.83 0.92 3.18
CA HIS A 104 1.20 -0.05 4.21
C HIS A 104 0.80 0.40 5.62
N ILE A 105 1.00 1.68 5.93
CA ILE A 105 0.56 2.26 7.21
C ILE A 105 -0.94 2.09 7.42
N SER A 106 -1.76 2.31 6.39
CA SER A 106 -3.22 2.22 6.52
C SER A 106 -3.67 0.81 6.89
N HIS A 107 -2.99 -0.23 6.39
CA HIS A 107 -3.25 -1.61 6.79
C HIS A 107 -2.86 -1.86 8.25
N ILE A 108 -1.66 -1.42 8.68
CA ILE A 108 -1.23 -1.58 10.08
C ILE A 108 -2.18 -0.86 11.03
N THR A 109 -2.55 0.40 10.73
CA THR A 109 -3.50 1.17 11.53
C THR A 109 -4.86 0.47 11.60
N SER A 110 -5.34 -0.09 10.49
CA SER A 110 -6.60 -0.85 10.47
C SER A 110 -6.52 -2.12 11.32
N PHE A 111 -5.43 -2.88 11.24
CA PHE A 111 -5.23 -4.08 12.09
C PHE A 111 -5.14 -3.70 13.58
N ALA A 112 -4.39 -2.65 13.91
CA ALA A 112 -4.23 -2.17 15.28
C ALA A 112 -5.55 -1.68 15.88
N LEU A 113 -6.36 -0.95 15.11
CA LEU A 113 -7.67 -0.49 15.54
C LEU A 113 -8.63 -1.67 15.78
N ALA A 114 -8.65 -2.65 14.86
CA ALA A 114 -9.46 -3.85 15.04
C ALA A 114 -9.07 -4.63 16.31
N ASN A 115 -7.77 -4.82 16.53
CA ASN A 115 -7.27 -5.50 17.74
C ASN A 115 -7.60 -4.74 19.03
N THR A 116 -7.59 -3.41 19.00
CA THR A 116 -7.94 -2.56 20.15
C THR A 116 -9.40 -2.80 20.57
N VAL A 117 -10.30 -2.90 19.60
CA VAL A 117 -11.73 -3.19 19.85
C VAL A 117 -11.92 -4.62 20.34
N LEU A 118 -11.28 -5.61 19.71
CA LEU A 118 -11.37 -7.02 20.10
C LEU A 118 -10.82 -7.28 21.51
N GLU A 119 -9.81 -6.54 21.96
CA GLU A 119 -9.28 -6.70 23.32
C GLU A 119 -10.28 -6.23 24.38
N LYS A 120 -11.07 -5.18 24.07
CA LYS A 120 -12.07 -4.60 24.98
C LYS A 120 -13.39 -5.37 25.00
N GLU A 121 -13.77 -6.00 23.89
CA GLU A 121 -15.01 -6.77 23.81
C GLU A 121 -15.03 -7.99 24.73
N LYS A 122 -13.86 -8.57 25.03
CA LYS A 122 -13.73 -9.63 26.07
C LYS A 122 -14.33 -9.22 27.42
N GLU A 123 -14.44 -7.91 27.68
CA GLU A 123 -14.96 -7.33 28.92
C GLU A 123 -16.43 -6.88 28.77
N GLU A 124 -16.92 -6.53 27.58
CA GLU A 124 -18.26 -5.95 27.35
C GLU A 124 -18.86 -6.28 25.95
N ASN A 125 -19.96 -7.04 25.92
CA ASN A 125 -20.67 -7.44 24.68
C ASN A 125 -21.30 -6.27 23.89
N ALA A 126 -21.43 -5.06 24.46
CA ALA A 126 -22.15 -3.94 23.85
C ALA A 126 -21.37 -3.24 22.71
N ILE A 127 -20.06 -3.47 22.61
CA ILE A 127 -19.18 -2.73 21.68
C ILE A 127 -19.51 -3.03 20.21
N PHE A 128 -19.85 -4.27 19.87
CA PHE A 128 -20.24 -4.64 18.50
C PHE A 128 -21.63 -4.16 18.12
N GLU A 129 -22.55 -4.03 19.06
CA GLU A 129 -23.89 -3.46 18.78
C GLU A 129 -23.80 -1.97 18.43
N LEU A 130 -22.77 -1.28 18.94
CA LEU A 130 -22.47 0.13 18.64
C LEU A 130 -21.55 0.31 17.43
N ALA A 131 -21.01 -0.77 16.86
CA ALA A 131 -20.13 -0.71 15.70
C ALA A 131 -20.90 -0.25 14.46
N SER A 132 -20.90 1.07 14.25
CA SER A 132 -21.58 1.71 13.13
C SER A 132 -20.86 1.46 11.79
N ALA A 133 -21.54 1.80 10.68
CA ALA A 133 -20.94 1.80 9.34
C ALA A 133 -19.62 2.61 9.25
N GLY A 134 -19.45 3.63 10.10
CA GLY A 134 -18.20 4.41 10.17
C GLY A 134 -17.03 3.57 10.68
N PHE A 135 -17.25 2.74 11.71
CA PHE A 135 -16.23 1.82 12.22
C PHE A 135 -15.87 0.77 11.17
N GLU A 136 -16.87 0.11 10.57
CA GLU A 136 -16.64 -0.91 9.55
C GLU A 136 -15.80 -0.37 8.38
N SER A 137 -16.09 0.85 7.91
CA SER A 137 -15.31 1.48 6.84
C SER A 137 -13.85 1.73 7.23
N THR A 138 -13.59 2.04 8.51
CA THR A 138 -12.25 2.34 9.03
C THR A 138 -11.43 1.07 9.22
N VAL A 139 -12.05 -0.03 9.67
CA VAL A 139 -11.37 -1.32 9.86
C VAL A 139 -11.47 -2.27 8.67
N ARG A 140 -12.04 -1.85 7.54
CA ARG A 140 -12.23 -2.70 6.35
C ARG A 140 -10.95 -3.45 5.93
N LEU A 141 -9.80 -2.77 5.99
CA LEU A 141 -8.52 -3.34 5.61
C LEU A 141 -8.03 -4.43 6.58
N ALA A 142 -8.57 -4.53 7.79
CA ALA A 142 -8.23 -5.58 8.76
C ALA A 142 -8.68 -6.97 8.29
N LYS A 143 -9.57 -7.06 7.29
CA LYS A 143 -9.97 -8.32 6.64
C LYS A 143 -8.90 -8.86 5.67
N SER A 144 -7.81 -8.10 5.43
CA SER A 144 -6.80 -8.46 4.45
C SER A 144 -5.98 -9.69 4.86
N ASN A 145 -5.56 -10.46 3.86
CA ASN A 145 -4.88 -11.74 4.07
C ASN A 145 -3.48 -11.59 4.72
N PRO A 146 -3.23 -12.18 5.91
CA PRO A 146 -1.93 -12.13 6.57
C PRO A 146 -0.78 -12.71 5.75
N ALA A 147 -1.03 -13.75 4.94
CA ALA A 147 -0.02 -14.39 4.10
C ALA A 147 0.51 -13.45 3.00
N MET A 148 -0.27 -12.41 2.63
CA MET A 148 0.16 -11.35 1.72
C MET A 148 0.86 -10.20 2.48
N TRP A 149 0.26 -9.74 3.57
CA TRP A 149 0.72 -8.52 4.25
C TRP A 149 1.98 -8.69 5.09
N VAL A 150 2.20 -9.86 5.69
CA VAL A 150 3.44 -10.11 6.45
C VAL A 150 4.68 -9.98 5.54
N PRO A 151 4.75 -10.64 4.37
CA PRO A 151 5.83 -10.40 3.42
C PRO A 151 5.97 -8.93 3.04
N ILE A 152 4.89 -8.23 2.68
CA ILE A 152 4.94 -6.80 2.28
C ILE A 152 5.60 -5.95 3.38
N PHE A 153 5.21 -6.14 4.64
CA PHE A 153 5.82 -5.40 5.75
C PHE A 153 7.30 -5.74 5.94
N MET A 154 7.68 -7.01 5.79
CA MET A 154 9.06 -7.43 5.97
C MET A 154 9.96 -7.00 4.81
N GLN A 155 9.43 -7.00 3.58
CA GLN A 155 10.15 -6.56 2.38
C GLN A 155 10.37 -5.05 2.37
N ASN A 156 9.46 -4.27 2.98
CA ASN A 156 9.56 -2.82 3.09
C ASN A 156 9.79 -2.33 4.54
N LYS A 157 10.47 -3.16 5.34
CA LYS A 157 10.56 -2.98 6.81
C LYS A 157 11.05 -1.61 7.24
N GLU A 158 12.12 -1.10 6.62
CA GLU A 158 12.72 0.17 7.05
C GLU A 158 11.76 1.35 6.86
N ASN A 159 11.16 1.48 5.68
CA ASN A 159 10.17 2.53 5.41
C ASN A 159 8.91 2.35 6.26
N VAL A 160 8.45 1.11 6.47
CA VAL A 160 7.28 0.83 7.32
C VAL A 160 7.54 1.25 8.77
N LEU A 161 8.72 0.97 9.32
CA LEU A 161 9.07 1.37 10.69
C LEU A 161 9.18 2.89 10.84
N ASP A 162 9.76 3.57 9.86
CA ASP A 162 9.85 5.04 9.87
C ASP A 162 8.46 5.70 9.86
N VAL A 163 7.61 5.26 8.93
CA VAL A 163 6.23 5.74 8.79
C VAL A 163 5.40 5.42 10.04
N LEU A 164 5.56 4.21 10.59
CA LEU A 164 4.85 3.80 11.81
C LEU A 164 5.27 4.63 13.02
N LYS A 165 6.56 4.98 13.14
CA LYS A 165 7.06 5.87 14.20
C LYS A 165 6.39 7.23 14.14
N GLU A 166 6.28 7.83 12.95
CA GLU A 166 5.57 9.11 12.79
C GLU A 166 4.09 8.96 13.16
N HIS A 167 3.44 7.87 12.76
CA HIS A 167 2.03 7.64 13.10
C HIS A 167 1.80 7.50 14.61
N ILE A 168 2.66 6.74 15.31
CA ILE A 168 2.63 6.63 16.77
C ILE A 168 2.82 8.00 17.41
N ALA A 169 3.71 8.84 16.89
CA ALA A 169 3.89 10.21 17.38
C ALA A 169 2.61 11.06 17.20
N GLN A 170 1.90 10.93 16.07
CA GLN A 170 0.61 11.60 15.86
C GLN A 170 -0.43 11.14 16.88
N LEU A 171 -0.60 9.82 17.07
CA LEU A 171 -1.51 9.27 18.08
C LEU A 171 -1.15 9.74 19.51
N SER A 172 0.15 9.82 19.81
CA SER A 172 0.63 10.29 21.11
C SER A 172 0.31 11.76 21.35
N ARG A 173 0.41 12.62 20.31
CA ARG A 173 0.01 14.04 20.40
C ARG A 173 -1.48 14.19 20.69
N PHE A 174 -2.34 13.39 20.05
CA PHE A 174 -3.76 13.35 20.36
C PHE A 174 -4.01 12.93 21.81
N LYS A 175 -3.41 11.81 22.24
CA LYS A 175 -3.50 11.33 23.62
C LYS A 175 -3.10 12.40 24.63
N GLU A 176 -1.93 13.00 24.46
CA GLU A 176 -1.40 14.03 25.36
C GLU A 176 -2.30 15.28 25.40
N SER A 177 -2.83 15.72 24.25
CA SER A 177 -3.75 16.87 24.21
C SER A 177 -5.03 16.62 25.00
N ILE A 178 -5.53 15.37 25.00
CA ILE A 178 -6.72 14.98 25.76
C ILE A 178 -6.39 14.87 27.26
N GLU A 179 -5.27 14.23 27.62
CA GLU A 179 -4.83 14.08 29.02
C GLU A 179 -4.58 15.43 29.71
N LYS A 180 -4.19 16.44 28.95
CA LYS A 180 -3.95 17.81 29.44
C LYS A 180 -5.14 18.74 29.29
N GLU A 181 -6.24 18.27 28.72
CA GLU A 181 -7.42 19.08 28.36
C GLU A 181 -7.04 20.31 27.48
N ASP A 182 -6.00 20.18 26.65
CA ASP A 182 -5.53 21.24 25.74
C ASP A 182 -6.41 21.28 24.47
N HIS A 183 -7.58 21.90 24.63
CA HIS A 183 -8.59 22.01 23.57
C HIS A 183 -8.07 22.75 22.34
N GLU A 184 -7.24 23.79 22.53
CA GLU A 184 -6.70 24.58 21.41
C GLU A 184 -5.73 23.75 20.56
N TYR A 185 -4.84 22.98 21.19
CA TYR A 185 -3.95 22.10 20.46
C TYR A 185 -4.70 20.97 19.76
N LEU A 186 -5.68 20.35 20.43
CA LEU A 186 -6.53 19.31 19.83
C LEU A 186 -7.26 19.83 18.58
N ILE A 187 -7.84 21.04 18.63
CA ILE A 187 -8.48 21.68 17.46
C ILE A 187 -7.46 21.86 16.32
N ARG A 188 -6.25 22.33 16.62
CA ARG A 188 -5.21 22.51 15.61
C ARG A 188 -4.79 21.19 14.95
N LEU A 189 -4.67 20.11 15.73
CA LEU A 189 -4.37 18.78 15.19
C LEU A 189 -5.47 18.33 14.21
N ILE A 190 -6.74 18.44 14.58
CA ILE A 190 -7.89 18.08 13.74
C ILE A 190 -7.94 18.95 12.47
N GLN A 191 -7.77 20.27 12.59
CA GLN A 191 -7.78 21.18 11.45
C GLN A 191 -6.63 20.91 10.48
N ASN A 192 -5.45 20.55 11.00
CA ASN A 192 -4.33 20.13 10.17
C ASN A 192 -4.64 18.85 9.41
N ALA A 193 -5.22 17.83 10.06
CA ALA A 193 -5.67 16.60 9.40
C ALA A 193 -6.73 16.87 8.31
N ASN A 194 -7.68 17.78 8.55
CA ASN A 194 -8.73 18.15 7.59
C ASN A 194 -8.20 18.74 6.28
N LYS A 195 -6.95 19.21 6.23
CA LYS A 195 -6.31 19.66 4.99
C LYS A 195 -6.17 18.54 3.96
N ILE A 196 -6.27 17.27 4.36
CA ILE A 196 -6.21 16.10 3.46
C ILE A 196 -7.31 16.11 2.38
N ARG A 197 -8.44 16.82 2.63
CA ARG A 197 -9.49 17.06 1.62
C ARG A 197 -8.99 17.77 0.36
N ARG A 198 -7.82 18.41 0.40
CA ARG A 198 -7.18 19.01 -0.78
C ARG A 198 -6.46 17.98 -1.64
N ILE A 199 -6.17 16.81 -1.08
CA ILE A 199 -5.37 15.74 -1.70
C ILE A 199 -6.28 14.61 -2.22
N ILE A 200 -7.36 14.31 -1.49
CA ILE A 200 -8.34 13.27 -1.83
C ILE A 200 -9.60 13.96 -2.38
N LYS A 201 -9.99 13.65 -3.63
CA LYS A 201 -11.27 14.06 -4.24
C LYS A 201 -12.37 13.05 -3.93
#